data_AF-A0A9E3S9E4-F1
#
_entry.id   AF-A0A9E3S9E4-F1
#
_cell.length_a   1.000
_cell.length_b   1.000
_cell.length_c   1.000
_cell.angle_alpha   90.00
_cell.angle_beta   90.00
_cell.angle_gamma   90.00
#
_symmetry.space_group_name_H-M   'P 1'
#
loop_
_entity.id
_entity.type
_entity.pdbx_description
1 polymer ?
#
loop_
_entity_poly.entity_id
_entity_poly.type
_entity_poly.pdbx_seq_one_letter_code
_entity_poly.pdbx_strand_id
1 'polypeptide(L)'
;LVNDKKLDGISDIRDESDRNGMRIVYELKRDAVTNVVLNKLYQMTALQSSFSVNNVALVNGRPRLLNLKELIHYYVEHRHEVVVRRTEYELREANKRAHILEGLIIALDNIDAVIELIKASKNPEEARNGLMSEFSLSEIQAKAILEMRLQRLTGLEIQKIKEEFDELMKQIAFLENILSDEGLRFQIIKDELLVIKEKHGDKSRSTIVYSADDFRIEDVIPDEAVVLTISHMGYIKRTALSEYRVQSRGGRGSKGSNARDEDFIEHLFIATNHNYMLFFTEKGKCFWLRVYEIPEGTRVGKGRAIQNLINIEKDDQVNAFINIKNLKDQEYIENNFIILSTKKGVIKKTSLEAYSRPRTNGINAITIREGDTLLQARLTSGSSEVILALKSGRAIRFNESKVRPMGRNASGVRGIRLASETDEVIGMICINEPGVTV
;
A
#
# COMPACT_ATOMS: atom_id res chain seq x y z
N LEU A 1 -8.69 28.43 4.15
CA LEU A 1 -9.52 27.19 4.13
C LEU A 1 -10.78 27.31 4.98
N VAL A 2 -10.67 27.48 6.31
CA VAL A 2 -11.85 27.65 7.19
C VAL A 2 -12.57 28.96 6.90
N ASN A 3 -11.83 30.09 6.85
CA ASN A 3 -12.40 31.41 6.52
C ASN A 3 -13.06 31.45 5.12
N ASP A 4 -12.50 30.71 4.16
CA ASP A 4 -13.01 30.61 2.79
C ASP A 4 -14.19 29.62 2.64
N LYS A 5 -14.67 29.05 3.76
CA LYS A 5 -15.72 28.02 3.82
C LYS A 5 -15.45 26.77 2.96
N LYS A 6 -14.19 26.50 2.62
CA LYS A 6 -13.78 25.30 1.88
C LYS A 6 -13.67 24.07 2.79
N LEU A 7 -13.38 24.28 4.07
CA LEU A 7 -13.32 23.26 5.09
C LEU A 7 -14.28 23.65 6.22
N ASP A 8 -15.31 22.85 6.42
CA ASP A 8 -16.34 23.04 7.45
C ASP A 8 -16.20 21.99 8.56
N GLY A 9 -16.67 22.33 9.76
CA GLY A 9 -16.62 21.47 10.95
C GLY A 9 -15.54 21.81 11.97
N ILE A 10 -14.65 22.77 11.69
CA ILE A 10 -13.67 23.30 12.65
C ILE A 10 -14.22 24.58 13.28
N SER A 11 -14.19 24.67 14.61
CA SER A 11 -14.57 25.86 15.38
C SER A 11 -13.37 26.75 15.69
N ASP A 12 -12.25 26.16 16.10
CA ASP A 12 -11.02 26.88 16.48
C ASP A 12 -9.77 26.03 16.23
N ILE A 13 -8.61 26.67 16.13
CA ILE A 13 -7.31 26.02 15.95
C ILE A 13 -6.32 26.67 16.92
N ARG A 14 -5.73 25.87 17.81
CA ARG A 14 -4.74 26.33 18.79
C ARG A 14 -3.42 25.59 18.64
N ASP A 15 -2.34 26.33 18.80
CA ASP A 15 -1.00 25.77 18.95
C ASP A 15 -0.65 25.73 20.45
N GLU A 16 -0.50 24.53 21.00
CA GLU A 16 -0.14 24.26 22.39
C GLU A 16 1.28 23.66 22.49
N SER A 17 2.13 23.94 21.49
CA SER A 17 3.51 23.46 21.45
C SER A 17 4.37 24.05 22.57
N ASP A 18 5.19 23.21 23.20
CA ASP A 18 6.09 23.57 24.29
C ASP A 18 7.51 23.04 24.05
N ARG A 19 8.37 23.13 25.07
CA ARG A 19 9.75 22.61 24.99
C ARG A 19 9.83 21.07 24.95
N ASN A 20 8.73 20.38 25.28
CA ASN A 20 8.65 18.93 25.34
C ASN A 20 8.06 18.32 24.06
N GLY A 21 7.41 19.12 23.21
CA GLY A 21 6.95 18.66 21.90
C GLY A 21 6.04 19.65 21.18
N MET A 22 5.79 19.35 19.90
CA MET A 22 4.83 20.06 19.09
C MET A 22 3.41 19.49 19.33
N ARG A 23 2.44 20.36 19.61
CA ARG A 23 1.04 19.95 19.82
C ARG A 23 0.09 20.96 19.19
N ILE A 24 -0.62 20.54 18.16
CA ILE A 24 -1.62 21.36 17.47
C ILE A 24 -3.01 20.79 17.77
N VAL A 25 -3.92 21.64 18.25
CA VAL A 25 -5.28 21.28 18.65
C VAL A 25 -6.28 21.89 17.67
N TYR A 26 -7.10 21.04 17.06
CA TYR A 26 -8.23 21.45 16.22
C TYR A 26 -9.52 21.24 17.03
N GLU A 27 -10.22 22.31 17.37
CA GLU A 27 -11.54 22.22 17.99
C GLU A 27 -12.62 22.07 16.93
N LEU A 28 -13.55 21.14 17.13
CA LEU A 28 -14.61 20.83 16.18
C LEU A 28 -15.95 21.43 16.61
N LYS A 29 -16.80 21.74 15.63
CA LYS A 29 -18.21 22.11 15.88
C LYS A 29 -18.98 20.90 16.44
N ARG A 30 -20.02 21.15 17.23
CA ARG A 30 -20.78 20.10 17.95
C ARG A 30 -21.43 19.04 17.05
N ASP A 31 -21.74 19.40 15.82
CA ASP A 31 -22.37 18.57 14.79
C ASP A 31 -21.36 17.96 13.78
N ALA A 32 -20.07 18.27 13.93
CA ALA A 32 -19.05 17.83 13.00
C ALA A 32 -18.59 16.39 13.29
N VAL A 33 -18.53 15.57 12.25
CA VAL A 33 -17.98 14.21 12.32
C VAL A 33 -16.45 14.28 12.23
N THR A 34 -15.76 13.93 13.31
CA THR A 34 -14.28 14.01 13.46
C THR A 34 -13.50 13.44 12.28
N ASN A 35 -13.85 12.22 11.84
CA ASN A 35 -13.12 11.53 10.77
C ASN A 35 -13.30 12.21 9.40
N VAL A 36 -14.46 12.83 9.15
CA VAL A 36 -14.72 13.57 7.90
C VAL A 36 -13.85 14.83 7.85
N VAL A 37 -13.73 15.54 8.97
CA VAL A 37 -12.87 16.72 9.08
C VAL A 37 -11.40 16.34 8.93
N LEU A 38 -10.97 15.25 9.57
CA LEU A 38 -9.60 14.74 9.47
C LEU A 38 -9.21 14.36 8.03
N ASN A 39 -10.09 13.67 7.30
CA ASN A 39 -9.83 13.30 5.91
C ASN A 39 -9.77 14.53 4.99
N LYS A 40 -10.64 15.51 5.20
CA LYS A 40 -10.55 16.79 4.47
C LYS A 40 -9.25 17.52 4.79
N LEU A 41 -8.80 17.48 6.05
CA LEU A 41 -7.51 18.04 6.44
C LEU A 41 -6.37 17.32 5.71
N TYR A 42 -6.35 15.99 5.64
CA TYR A 42 -5.34 15.26 4.87
C TYR A 42 -5.36 15.59 3.37
N GLN A 43 -6.55 15.70 2.75
CA GLN A 43 -6.66 15.99 1.32
C GLN A 43 -6.31 17.43 0.93
N MET A 44 -6.59 18.39 1.82
CA MET A 44 -6.52 19.82 1.49
C MET A 44 -5.33 20.54 2.13
N THR A 45 -4.55 19.86 2.98
CA THR A 45 -3.42 20.46 3.72
C THR A 45 -2.16 19.60 3.62
N ALA A 46 -1.03 20.15 4.07
CA ALA A 46 0.26 19.46 4.09
C ALA A 46 0.39 18.39 5.20
N LEU A 47 -0.68 18.09 5.95
CA LEU A 47 -0.69 16.99 6.92
C LEU A 47 -0.52 15.61 6.24
N GLN A 48 -0.91 15.49 4.98
CA GLN A 48 -0.56 14.36 4.12
C GLN A 48 0.15 14.91 2.88
N SER A 49 1.33 14.36 2.58
CA SER A 49 2.12 14.76 1.41
C SER A 49 2.70 13.53 0.71
N SER A 50 2.83 13.60 -0.60
CA SER A 50 3.60 12.60 -1.36
C SER A 50 5.08 12.96 -1.35
N PHE A 51 5.94 12.00 -1.01
CA PHE A 51 7.39 12.13 -1.20
C PHE A 51 7.82 11.23 -2.36
N SER A 52 8.28 11.85 -3.46
CA SER A 52 8.77 11.11 -4.62
C SER A 52 10.20 10.66 -4.39
N VAL A 53 10.41 9.35 -4.29
CA VAL A 53 11.74 8.75 -4.13
C VAL A 53 12.37 8.54 -5.51
N ASN A 54 13.53 9.16 -5.75
CA ASN A 54 14.32 8.96 -6.96
C ASN A 54 15.82 8.83 -6.62
N ASN A 55 16.32 7.59 -6.61
CA ASN A 55 17.69 7.27 -6.20
C ASN A 55 18.66 7.42 -7.38
N VAL A 56 19.09 8.66 -7.66
CA VAL A 56 20.11 8.96 -8.68
C VAL A 56 21.43 9.31 -8.00
N ALA A 57 22.50 8.60 -8.35
CA ALA A 57 23.84 8.84 -7.82
C ALA A 57 24.92 8.73 -8.91
N LEU A 58 26.12 9.24 -8.63
CA LEU A 58 27.26 9.12 -9.52
C LEU A 58 27.99 7.79 -9.28
N VAL A 59 28.11 6.97 -10.32
CA VAL A 59 28.96 5.77 -10.33
C VAL A 59 30.07 6.02 -11.34
N ASN A 60 31.32 6.06 -10.85
CA ASN A 60 32.50 6.35 -11.68
C ASN A 60 32.34 7.63 -12.53
N GLY A 61 31.80 8.69 -11.89
CA GLY A 61 31.58 10.00 -12.51
C GLY A 61 30.37 10.09 -13.45
N ARG A 62 29.56 9.03 -13.58
CA ARG A 62 28.36 9.02 -14.44
C ARG A 62 27.08 8.90 -13.62
N PRO A 63 26.04 9.72 -13.88
CA PRO A 63 24.76 9.61 -13.19
C PRO A 63 24.06 8.32 -13.57
N ARG A 64 23.64 7.54 -12.57
CA ARG A 64 22.87 6.30 -12.73
C ARG A 64 21.72 6.29 -11.73
N LEU A 65 20.59 5.75 -12.16
CA LEU A 65 19.49 5.40 -11.27
C LEU A 65 19.79 4.04 -10.65
N LEU A 66 19.75 3.96 -9.32
CA LEU A 66 20.17 2.78 -8.56
C LEU A 66 19.03 2.23 -7.71
N ASN A 67 18.89 0.91 -7.70
CA ASN A 67 18.05 0.22 -6.74
C ASN A 67 18.80 0.01 -5.40
N LEU A 68 18.08 -0.46 -4.37
CA LEU A 68 18.67 -0.65 -3.03
C LEU A 68 19.83 -1.67 -3.03
N LYS A 69 19.74 -2.74 -3.83
CA LYS A 69 20.81 -3.74 -3.93
C LYS A 69 22.08 -3.14 -4.53
N GLU A 70 21.94 -2.33 -5.57
CA GLU A 70 23.06 -1.63 -6.21
C GLU A 70 23.70 -0.62 -5.27
N LEU A 71 22.91 0.15 -4.51
CA LEU A 71 23.41 1.08 -3.51
C LEU A 71 24.26 0.36 -2.44
N ILE A 72 23.76 -0.76 -1.91
CA ILE A 72 24.49 -1.56 -0.93
C ILE A 72 25.76 -2.16 -1.54
N HIS A 73 25.67 -2.68 -2.77
CA HIS A 73 26.81 -3.25 -3.48
C HIS A 73 27.95 -2.25 -3.64
N TYR A 74 27.68 -1.04 -4.16
CA TYR A 74 28.71 -0.01 -4.33
C TYR A 74 29.27 0.49 -2.99
N TYR A 75 28.46 0.56 -1.94
CA TYR A 75 28.96 0.88 -0.61
C TYR A 75 29.95 -0.18 -0.10
N VAL A 76 29.60 -1.46 -0.26
CA VAL A 76 30.44 -2.58 0.17
C VAL A 76 31.74 -2.64 -0.65
N GLU A 77 31.69 -2.46 -1.97
CA GLU A 77 32.90 -2.40 -2.81
C GLU A 77 33.82 -1.26 -2.37
N HIS A 78 33.28 -0.07 -2.13
CA HIS A 78 34.07 1.06 -1.65
C HIS A 78 34.70 0.77 -0.27
N ARG A 79 33.96 0.14 0.65
CA ARG A 79 34.51 -0.27 1.95
C ARG A 79 35.63 -1.30 1.81
N HIS A 80 35.47 -2.26 0.91
CA HIS A 80 36.51 -3.23 0.61
C HIS A 80 37.78 -2.57 0.10
N GLU A 81 37.67 -1.64 -0.85
CA GLU A 81 38.82 -0.87 -1.36
C GLU A 81 39.51 -0.07 -0.24
N VAL A 82 38.74 0.59 0.64
CA VAL A 82 39.29 1.34 1.77
C VAL A 82 40.03 0.43 2.75
N VAL A 83 39.51 -0.76 3.04
CA VAL A 83 40.19 -1.73 3.92
C VAL A 83 41.49 -2.20 3.29
N VAL A 84 41.49 -2.55 2.00
CA VAL A 84 42.72 -2.95 1.28
C VAL A 84 43.77 -1.83 1.36
N ARG A 85 43.42 -0.60 0.99
CA ARG A 85 44.36 0.54 1.04
C ARG A 85 44.89 0.82 2.44
N ARG A 86 44.04 0.69 3.47
CA ARG A 86 44.45 0.84 4.87
C ARG A 86 45.44 -0.25 5.26
N THR A 87 45.13 -1.51 4.97
CA THR A 87 45.99 -2.65 5.30
C THR A 87 47.32 -2.59 4.55
N GLU A 88 47.34 -2.19 3.27
CA GLU A 88 48.58 -1.97 2.51
C GLU A 88 49.45 -0.86 3.11
N TYR A 89 48.83 0.22 3.60
CA TYR A 89 49.53 1.30 4.28
C TYR A 89 50.14 0.82 5.59
N GLU A 90 49.36 0.15 6.44
CA GLU A 90 49.81 -0.41 7.71
C GLU A 90 50.93 -1.44 7.53
N LEU A 91 50.79 -2.34 6.53
CA LEU A 91 51.79 -3.34 6.19
C LEU A 91 53.10 -2.69 5.74
N ARG A 92 53.02 -1.62 4.93
CA ARG A 92 54.21 -0.89 4.47
C ARG A 92 54.95 -0.22 5.64
N GLU A 93 54.23 0.39 6.56
CA GLU A 93 54.84 1.02 7.74
C GLU A 93 55.42 -0.01 8.71
N ALA A 94 54.71 -1.13 8.93
CA ALA A 94 55.19 -2.23 9.76
C ALA A 94 56.47 -2.86 9.17
N ASN A 95 56.52 -3.12 7.86
CA ASN A 95 57.71 -3.65 7.18
C ASN A 95 58.91 -2.70 7.27
N LYS A 96 58.70 -1.38 7.09
CA LYS A 96 59.78 -0.40 7.29
C LYS A 96 60.34 -0.43 8.71
N ARG A 97 59.46 -0.57 9.71
CA ARG A 97 59.85 -0.63 11.12
C ARG A 97 60.60 -1.93 11.44
N ALA A 98 60.06 -3.07 10.99
CA ALA A 98 60.69 -4.38 11.16
C ALA A 98 62.09 -4.42 10.52
N HIS A 99 62.24 -3.88 9.30
CA HIS A 99 63.53 -3.76 8.62
C HIS A 99 64.57 -2.99 9.46
N ILE A 100 64.18 -1.88 10.09
CA ILE A 100 65.09 -1.13 10.97
C ILE A 100 65.45 -1.95 12.22
N LEU A 101 64.47 -2.58 12.87
CA LEU A 101 64.70 -3.39 14.07
C LEU A 101 65.59 -4.61 13.78
N GLU A 102 65.42 -5.27 12.65
CA GLU A 102 66.29 -6.36 12.20
C GLU A 102 67.75 -5.91 12.12
N GLY A 103 68.00 -4.76 11.49
CA GLY A 103 69.35 -4.19 11.42
C GLY A 103 69.92 -3.85 12.80
N LEU A 104 69.09 -3.32 13.72
CA LEU A 104 69.49 -3.07 15.10
C LEU A 104 69.81 -4.37 15.85
N ILE A 105 69.04 -5.44 15.65
CA ILE A 105 69.30 -6.74 16.28
C ILE A 105 70.62 -7.32 15.78
N ILE A 106 70.88 -7.30 14.46
CA ILE A 106 72.15 -7.75 13.88
C ILE A 106 73.33 -6.96 14.46
N ALA A 107 73.17 -5.64 14.60
CA ALA A 107 74.21 -4.78 15.17
C ALA A 107 74.43 -5.03 16.67
N LEU A 108 73.37 -5.29 17.44
CA LEU A 108 73.44 -5.59 18.87
C LEU A 108 74.07 -6.96 19.14
N ASP A 109 73.78 -7.96 18.32
CA ASP A 109 74.37 -9.30 18.43
C ASP A 109 75.86 -9.31 18.04
N ASN A 110 76.34 -8.31 17.28
CA ASN A 110 77.75 -8.15 16.84
C ASN A 110 78.38 -6.83 17.32
N ILE A 111 78.02 -6.37 18.52
CA ILE A 111 78.29 -5.00 18.96
C ILE A 111 79.77 -4.61 18.99
N ASP A 112 80.66 -5.53 19.38
CA ASP A 112 82.10 -5.23 19.48
C ASP A 112 82.70 -4.95 18.10
N ALA A 113 82.35 -5.77 17.09
CA ALA A 113 82.80 -5.58 15.71
C ALA A 113 82.24 -4.29 15.09
N VAL A 114 80.98 -3.97 15.37
CA VAL A 114 80.34 -2.71 14.96
C VAL A 114 81.05 -1.50 15.55
N ILE A 115 81.39 -1.53 16.84
CA ILE A 115 82.12 -0.44 17.52
C ILE A 115 83.53 -0.29 16.96
N GLU A 116 84.25 -1.39 16.72
CA GLU A 116 85.59 -1.36 16.12
C GLU A 116 85.56 -0.73 14.72
N LEU A 117 84.62 -1.13 13.87
CA LEU A 117 84.44 -0.55 12.54
C LEU A 117 84.15 0.95 12.59
N ILE A 118 83.23 1.37 13.48
CA ILE A 118 82.89 2.80 13.64
C ILE A 118 84.10 3.60 14.15
N LYS A 119 84.89 3.06 15.07
CA LYS A 119 86.11 3.70 15.60
C LYS A 119 87.25 3.78 14.59
N ALA A 120 87.37 2.79 13.70
CA ALA A 120 88.40 2.75 12.66
C ALA A 120 88.10 3.69 11.48
N SER A 121 86.82 4.02 11.29
CA SER A 121 86.34 4.89 10.20
C SER A 121 86.69 6.37 10.46
N LYS A 122 87.07 7.12 9.43
CA LYS A 122 87.47 8.54 9.56
C LYS A 122 86.28 9.50 9.58
N ASN A 123 85.14 9.09 9.03
CA ASN A 123 83.93 9.91 8.97
C ASN A 123 82.66 9.02 8.97
N PRO A 124 81.47 9.60 9.25
CA PRO A 124 80.22 8.85 9.32
C PRO A 124 79.81 8.14 8.02
N GLU A 125 80.20 8.68 6.86
CA GLU A 125 79.91 8.09 5.55
C GLU A 125 80.71 6.79 5.32
N GLU A 126 81.98 6.79 5.72
CA GLU A 126 82.85 5.61 5.67
C GLU A 126 82.35 4.52 6.63
N ALA A 127 81.94 4.88 7.85
CA ALA A 127 81.35 3.97 8.82
C ALA A 127 80.03 3.37 8.29
N ARG A 128 79.17 4.19 7.67
CA ARG A 128 77.92 3.75 7.05
C ARG A 128 78.16 2.73 5.94
N ASN A 129 79.07 3.03 5.02
CA ASN A 129 79.40 2.12 3.92
C ASN A 129 80.01 0.81 4.42
N GLY A 130 80.85 0.87 5.47
CA GLY A 130 81.40 -0.31 6.14
C GLY A 130 80.33 -1.20 6.77
N LEU A 131 79.37 -0.61 7.50
CA LEU A 131 78.23 -1.32 8.07
C LEU A 131 77.38 -2.01 6.99
N MET A 132 77.18 -1.35 5.84
CA MET A 132 76.46 -1.93 4.71
C MET A 132 77.22 -3.10 4.08
N SER A 133 78.54 -2.99 3.89
CA SER A 133 79.33 -4.03 3.23
C SER A 133 79.62 -5.25 4.11
N GLU A 134 79.98 -5.06 5.39
CA GLU A 134 80.36 -6.17 6.27
C GLU A 134 79.16 -6.92 6.83
N PHE A 135 78.09 -6.21 7.19
CA PHE A 135 76.91 -6.79 7.83
C PHE A 135 75.72 -6.94 6.87
N SER A 136 75.92 -6.69 5.57
CA SER A 136 74.88 -6.74 4.53
C SER A 136 73.63 -5.90 4.85
N LEU A 137 73.85 -4.75 5.50
CA LEU A 137 72.79 -3.85 5.94
C LEU A 137 72.40 -2.86 4.83
N SER A 138 71.14 -2.44 4.84
CA SER A 138 70.67 -1.34 4.00
C SER A 138 71.14 0.02 4.51
N GLU A 139 71.09 1.03 3.65
CA GLU A 139 71.43 2.42 4.01
C GLU A 139 70.59 2.95 5.20
N ILE A 140 69.31 2.60 5.25
CA ILE A 140 68.38 3.04 6.31
C ILE A 140 68.74 2.38 7.66
N GLN A 141 69.07 1.08 7.63
CA GLN A 141 69.51 0.35 8.83
C GLN A 141 70.86 0.89 9.34
N ALA A 142 71.84 1.07 8.45
CA ALA A 142 73.16 1.60 8.80
C ALA A 142 73.05 2.99 9.44
N LYS A 143 72.19 3.86 8.89
CA LYS A 143 71.90 5.17 9.50
C LYS A 143 71.27 5.04 10.89
N ALA A 144 70.28 4.15 11.05
CA ALA A 144 69.64 3.92 12.35
C ALA A 144 70.61 3.40 13.42
N ILE A 145 71.59 2.58 13.02
CA ILE A 145 72.65 2.08 13.92
C ILE A 145 73.59 3.20 14.35
N LEU A 146 74.01 4.07 13.41
CA LEU A 146 74.87 5.23 13.74
C LEU A 146 74.17 6.23 14.68
N GLU A 147 72.85 6.35 14.59
CA GLU A 147 72.03 7.21 15.45
C GLU A 147 71.66 6.56 16.80
N MET A 148 72.09 5.31 17.03
CA MET A 148 71.79 4.57 18.26
C MET A 148 72.47 5.21 19.47
N ARG A 149 71.74 5.30 20.60
CA ARG A 149 72.27 5.79 21.88
C ARG A 149 72.82 4.63 22.72
N LEU A 150 73.95 4.84 23.40
CA LEU A 150 74.61 3.83 24.25
C LEU A 150 73.68 3.16 25.29
N GLN A 151 72.68 3.87 25.80
CA GLN A 151 71.67 3.31 26.72
C GLN A 151 70.89 2.12 26.16
N ARG A 152 70.78 1.99 24.82
CA ARG A 152 70.10 0.87 24.14
C ARG A 152 70.88 -0.45 24.22
N LEU A 153 72.13 -0.43 24.68
CA LEU A 153 72.98 -1.61 24.84
C LEU A 153 72.70 -2.38 26.13
N THR A 154 71.83 -1.87 27.01
CA THR A 154 71.45 -2.59 28.23
C THR A 154 70.61 -3.82 27.90
N GLY A 155 70.80 -4.92 28.63
CA GLY A 155 70.08 -6.18 28.34
C GLY A 155 68.55 -6.06 28.31
N LEU A 156 67.99 -5.18 29.15
CA LEU A 156 66.55 -4.85 29.14
C LEU A 156 66.09 -4.18 27.84
N GLU A 157 66.89 -3.28 27.27
CA GLU A 157 66.55 -2.59 26.02
C GLU A 157 66.70 -3.51 24.80
N ILE A 158 67.70 -4.39 24.81
CA ILE A 158 67.85 -5.43 23.78
C ILE A 158 66.63 -6.36 23.77
N GLN A 159 66.19 -6.81 24.94
CA GLN A 159 65.02 -7.67 25.07
C GLN A 159 63.75 -6.99 24.54
N LYS A 160 63.53 -5.71 24.88
CA LYS A 160 62.40 -4.93 24.34
C LYS A 160 62.43 -4.80 22.83
N ILE A 161 63.60 -4.63 22.22
CA ILE A 161 63.74 -4.54 20.75
C ILE A 161 63.36 -5.87 20.10
N LYS A 162 63.80 -7.00 20.68
CA LYS A 162 63.44 -8.33 20.19
C LYS A 162 61.94 -8.60 20.34
N GLU A 163 61.34 -8.23 21.47
CA GLU A 163 59.89 -8.32 21.70
C GLU A 163 59.09 -7.44 20.72
N GLU A 164 59.50 -6.19 20.50
CA GLU A 164 58.88 -5.29 19.53
C GLU A 164 58.94 -5.87 18.12
N PHE A 165 60.08 -6.45 17.72
CA PHE A 165 60.25 -7.12 16.44
C PHE A 165 59.34 -8.34 16.29
N ASP A 166 59.28 -9.21 17.30
CA ASP A 166 58.43 -10.41 17.28
C ASP A 166 56.93 -10.06 17.19
N GLU A 167 56.49 -9.01 17.90
CA GLU A 167 55.12 -8.51 17.79
C GLU A 167 54.83 -7.92 16.41
N LEU A 168 55.77 -7.15 15.85
CA LEU A 168 55.64 -6.60 14.50
C LEU A 168 55.59 -7.70 13.44
N MET A 169 56.39 -8.75 13.55
CA MET A 169 56.36 -9.87 12.61
C MET A 169 55.02 -10.61 12.66
N LYS A 170 54.42 -10.78 13.85
CA LYS A 170 53.06 -11.31 13.98
C LYS A 170 52.02 -10.40 13.33
N GLN A 171 52.16 -9.08 13.50
CA GLN A 171 51.28 -8.10 12.86
C GLN A 171 51.42 -8.12 11.34
N ILE A 172 52.64 -8.17 10.80
CA ILE A 172 52.92 -8.27 9.36
C ILE A 172 52.26 -9.52 8.78
N ALA A 173 52.48 -10.68 9.40
CA ALA A 173 51.85 -11.93 8.97
C ALA A 173 50.31 -11.85 8.98
N PHE A 174 49.73 -11.18 9.98
CA PHE A 174 48.30 -10.94 10.04
C PHE A 174 47.81 -10.01 8.91
N LEU A 175 48.51 -8.90 8.66
CA LEU A 175 48.18 -7.95 7.59
C LEU A 175 48.31 -8.58 6.20
N GLU A 176 49.34 -9.39 5.96
CA GLU A 176 49.51 -10.16 4.73
C GLU A 176 48.36 -11.16 4.53
N ASN A 177 47.94 -11.83 5.60
CA ASN A 177 46.78 -12.72 5.56
C ASN A 177 45.47 -11.98 5.21
N ILE A 178 45.29 -10.75 5.70
CA ILE A 178 44.15 -9.90 5.32
C ILE A 178 44.19 -9.55 3.83
N LEU A 179 45.37 -9.29 3.25
CA LEU A 179 45.49 -8.98 1.82
C LEU A 179 45.32 -10.21 0.92
N SER A 180 45.62 -11.41 1.40
CA SER A 180 45.46 -12.65 0.62
C SER A 180 44.05 -13.25 0.72
N ASP A 181 43.38 -13.12 1.87
CA ASP A 181 42.04 -13.69 2.10
C ASP A 181 40.92 -12.64 1.96
N GLU A 182 40.13 -12.77 0.90
CA GLU A 182 38.96 -11.92 0.66
C GLU A 182 37.84 -12.11 1.69
N GLY A 183 37.62 -13.34 2.16
CA GLY A 183 36.64 -13.64 3.19
C GLY A 183 36.97 -12.94 4.51
N LEU A 184 38.25 -12.92 4.88
CA LEU A 184 38.71 -12.21 6.07
C LEU A 184 38.47 -10.70 5.97
N ARG A 185 38.65 -10.09 4.79
CA ARG A 185 38.34 -8.67 4.56
C ARG A 185 36.86 -8.36 4.78
N PHE A 186 35.96 -9.19 4.23
CA PHE A 186 34.53 -9.01 4.44
C PHE A 186 34.12 -9.23 5.89
N GLN A 187 34.78 -10.14 6.60
CA GLN A 187 34.55 -10.34 8.02
C GLN A 187 34.95 -9.09 8.84
N ILE A 188 36.10 -8.49 8.56
CA ILE A 188 36.52 -7.23 9.19
C ILE A 188 35.50 -6.11 8.94
N ILE A 189 35.04 -5.96 7.69
CA ILE A 189 34.03 -4.94 7.34
C ILE A 189 32.74 -5.17 8.15
N LYS A 190 32.31 -6.43 8.27
CA LYS A 190 31.11 -6.79 9.04
C LYS A 190 31.27 -6.43 10.52
N ASP A 191 32.39 -6.76 11.12
CA ASP A 191 32.66 -6.51 12.54
C ASP A 191 32.74 -5.00 12.82
N GLU A 192 33.39 -4.22 11.95
CA GLU A 192 33.39 -2.75 12.03
C GLU A 192 31.98 -2.17 11.93
N LEU A 193 31.14 -2.66 11.01
CA LEU A 193 29.76 -2.21 10.86
C LEU A 193 28.90 -2.54 12.08
N LEU A 194 29.14 -3.66 12.75
CA LEU A 194 28.47 -4.02 14.00
C LEU A 194 28.84 -3.05 15.13
N VAL A 195 30.13 -2.70 15.27
CA VAL A 195 30.58 -1.71 16.24
C VAL A 195 29.94 -0.33 15.97
N ILE A 196 29.85 0.08 14.70
CA ILE A 196 29.18 1.34 14.33
C ILE A 196 27.70 1.29 14.68
N LYS A 197 27.02 0.16 14.41
CA LYS A 197 25.61 -0.04 14.77
C LYS A 197 25.37 0.05 16.27
N GLU A 198 26.25 -0.52 17.10
CA GLU A 198 26.12 -0.44 18.56
C GLU A 198 26.36 0.97 19.08
N LYS A 199 27.35 1.68 18.52
CA LYS A 199 27.71 3.03 18.94
C LYS A 199 26.71 4.11 18.50
N HIS A 200 26.11 3.95 17.31
CA HIS A 200 25.31 4.99 16.65
C HIS A 200 23.88 4.57 16.31
N GLY A 201 23.44 3.37 16.70
CA GLY A 201 22.08 2.90 16.44
C GLY A 201 21.04 3.64 17.27
N ASP A 202 19.90 3.97 16.66
CA ASP A 202 18.72 4.51 17.33
C ASP A 202 17.45 3.69 17.02
N LYS A 203 16.36 3.99 17.74
CA LYS A 203 15.06 3.37 17.51
C LYS A 203 14.37 4.03 16.31
N SER A 204 13.62 3.25 15.54
CA SER A 204 12.79 3.79 14.45
C SER A 204 11.83 4.84 14.99
N ARG A 205 11.86 6.03 14.39
CA ARG A 205 10.96 7.15 14.72
C ARG A 205 9.67 7.09 13.92
N SER A 206 9.75 6.60 12.70
CA SER A 206 8.61 6.43 11.80
C SER A 206 8.05 5.02 11.93
N THR A 207 6.73 4.91 11.83
CA THR A 207 6.01 3.63 11.79
C THR A 207 5.50 3.39 10.37
N ILE A 208 5.81 2.24 9.80
CA ILE A 208 5.26 1.82 8.51
C ILE A 208 3.99 1.02 8.79
N VAL A 209 2.86 1.59 8.39
CA VAL A 209 1.57 0.89 8.42
C VAL A 209 1.32 0.37 7.00
N TYR A 210 1.58 -0.92 6.77
CA TYR A 210 1.52 -1.57 5.44
C TYR A 210 0.13 -1.54 4.80
N SER A 211 -0.88 -1.24 5.59
CA SER A 211 -2.25 -1.01 5.18
C SER A 211 -2.87 -0.01 6.15
N ALA A 212 -2.61 1.27 5.92
CA ALA A 212 -3.77 2.12 5.80
C ALA A 212 -4.48 1.60 4.55
N ASP A 213 -5.41 0.66 4.69
CA ASP A 213 -6.46 0.53 3.69
C ASP A 213 -6.90 1.97 3.41
N ASP A 214 -6.89 2.38 2.14
CA ASP A 214 -7.57 3.60 1.72
C ASP A 214 -8.88 3.63 2.50
N PHE A 215 -8.97 4.50 3.52
CA PHE A 215 -10.04 4.44 4.51
C PHE A 215 -11.34 4.56 3.73
N ARG A 216 -12.02 3.44 3.51
CA ARG A 216 -13.26 3.43 2.76
C ARG A 216 -14.26 4.01 3.74
N ILE A 217 -15.09 4.95 3.29
CA ILE A 217 -16.19 5.50 4.11
C ILE A 217 -17.02 4.37 4.75
N GLU A 218 -17.07 3.20 4.09
CA GLU A 218 -17.59 1.91 4.58
C GLU A 218 -17.13 1.55 6.00
N ASP A 219 -15.86 1.70 6.35
CA ASP A 219 -15.31 1.25 7.65
C ASP A 219 -15.64 2.23 8.80
N VAL A 220 -16.14 3.43 8.47
CA VAL A 220 -16.56 4.46 9.43
C VAL A 220 -18.06 4.39 9.72
N ILE A 221 -18.86 3.92 8.76
CA ILE A 221 -20.32 3.87 8.89
C ILE A 221 -20.70 2.51 9.48
N PRO A 222 -21.33 2.47 10.67
CA PRO A 222 -21.81 1.23 11.25
C PRO A 222 -22.71 0.48 10.27
N ASP A 223 -22.55 -0.84 10.13
CA ASP A 223 -23.40 -1.66 9.27
C ASP A 223 -24.77 -1.91 9.93
N GLU A 224 -25.53 -0.84 10.13
CA GLU A 224 -26.86 -0.86 10.74
C GLU A 224 -27.94 -1.21 9.73
N ALA A 225 -29.00 -1.85 10.23
CA ALA A 225 -30.18 -2.15 9.43
C ALA A 225 -30.99 -0.88 9.16
N VAL A 226 -31.27 -0.62 7.89
CA VAL A 226 -32.03 0.52 7.40
C VAL A 226 -33.15 0.08 6.47
N VAL A 227 -34.16 0.93 6.35
CA VAL A 227 -35.25 0.78 5.38
C VAL A 227 -35.01 1.76 4.25
N LEU A 228 -34.89 1.23 3.04
CA LEU A 228 -34.86 2.01 1.81
C LEU A 228 -36.27 2.10 1.25
N THR A 229 -36.71 3.32 0.95
CA THR A 229 -38.01 3.55 0.30
C THR A 229 -37.79 4.28 -1.00
N ILE A 230 -38.43 3.80 -2.07
CA ILE A 230 -38.47 4.45 -3.38
C ILE A 230 -39.91 4.82 -3.68
N SER A 231 -40.14 6.09 -4.02
CA SER A 231 -41.46 6.60 -4.41
C SER A 231 -41.73 6.37 -5.89
N HIS A 232 -43.01 6.45 -6.28
CA HIS A 232 -43.44 6.30 -7.66
C HIS A 232 -42.80 7.36 -8.58
N MET A 233 -42.58 8.58 -8.09
CA MET A 233 -41.86 9.63 -8.82
C MET A 233 -40.32 9.45 -8.82
N GLY A 234 -39.80 8.33 -8.32
CA GLY A 234 -38.36 8.01 -8.34
C GLY A 234 -37.54 8.75 -7.29
N TYR A 235 -38.14 9.14 -6.16
CA TYR A 235 -37.38 9.64 -5.00
C TYR A 235 -36.96 8.49 -4.11
N ILE A 236 -35.69 8.48 -3.69
CA ILE A 236 -35.10 7.49 -2.80
C ILE A 236 -34.59 8.13 -1.52
N LYS A 237 -34.73 7.39 -0.41
CA LYS A 237 -34.14 7.71 0.88
C LYS A 237 -33.82 6.45 1.67
N ARG A 238 -32.90 6.57 2.63
CA ARG A 238 -32.71 5.60 3.70
C ARG A 238 -33.24 6.17 5.01
N THR A 239 -33.87 5.31 5.81
CA THR A 239 -34.39 5.64 7.14
C THR A 239 -33.98 4.54 8.10
N ALA A 240 -33.58 4.89 9.32
CA ALA A 240 -33.22 3.88 10.32
C ALA A 240 -34.39 2.93 10.60
N LEU A 241 -34.12 1.61 10.71
CA LEU A 241 -35.17 0.62 10.97
C LEU A 241 -35.91 0.91 12.29
N SER A 242 -35.23 1.52 13.26
CA SER A 242 -35.79 1.94 14.55
C SER A 242 -36.94 2.95 14.46
N GLU A 243 -37.05 3.72 13.37
CA GLU A 243 -38.19 4.62 13.12
C GLU A 243 -39.47 3.86 12.72
N TYR A 244 -39.34 2.63 12.23
CA TYR A 244 -40.45 1.76 11.83
C TYR A 244 -40.81 0.79 12.98
N ARG A 245 -41.23 1.32 14.13
CA ARG A 245 -41.75 0.47 15.22
C ARG A 245 -43.11 -0.14 14.86
N VAL A 246 -43.27 -1.43 15.15
CA VAL A 246 -44.55 -2.14 15.07
C VAL A 246 -45.53 -1.55 16.07
N GLN A 247 -46.65 -1.00 15.60
CA GLN A 247 -47.82 -0.77 16.46
C GLN A 247 -48.63 -2.06 16.54
N SER A 248 -49.03 -2.45 17.75
CA SER A 248 -49.91 -3.61 17.99
C SER A 248 -51.20 -3.53 17.16
N ARG A 249 -51.69 -4.69 16.70
CA ARG A 249 -52.91 -4.82 15.88
C ARG A 249 -54.09 -4.10 16.54
N GLY A 250 -54.73 -3.18 15.81
CA GLY A 250 -55.98 -2.52 16.24
C GLY A 250 -56.07 -1.02 15.97
N GLY A 251 -54.98 -0.34 15.59
CA GLY A 251 -55.01 1.07 15.20
C GLY A 251 -55.16 1.25 13.68
N ARG A 252 -56.14 2.04 13.23
CA ARG A 252 -56.17 2.56 11.84
C ARG A 252 -54.82 3.22 11.54
N GLY A 253 -54.16 2.75 10.48
CA GLY A 253 -52.75 2.98 10.19
C GLY A 253 -52.29 4.45 10.32
N SER A 254 -51.16 4.63 11.00
CA SER A 254 -50.45 5.90 11.04
C SER A 254 -49.96 6.26 9.64
N LYS A 255 -50.56 7.30 9.05
CA LYS A 255 -50.21 7.83 7.71
C LYS A 255 -48.69 8.07 7.62
N GLY A 256 -48.01 7.32 6.75
CA GLY A 256 -46.57 7.42 6.53
C GLY A 256 -46.12 8.62 5.69
N SER A 257 -47.06 9.34 5.06
CA SER A 257 -46.79 10.52 4.24
C SER A 257 -48.02 11.44 4.20
N ASN A 258 -47.81 12.76 4.09
CA ASN A 258 -48.88 13.71 3.77
C ASN A 258 -49.27 13.51 2.30
N ALA A 259 -50.29 12.70 2.04
CA ALA A 259 -50.90 12.52 0.72
C ALA A 259 -51.70 13.78 0.30
N ARG A 260 -51.00 14.89 0.14
CA ARG A 260 -51.48 16.04 -0.64
C ARG A 260 -50.83 16.11 -2.02
N ASP A 261 -49.75 15.35 -2.24
CA ASP A 261 -49.09 15.17 -3.53
C ASP A 261 -49.19 13.69 -3.91
N GLU A 262 -49.48 13.40 -5.18
CA GLU A 262 -49.77 12.07 -5.77
C GLU A 262 -48.62 11.02 -5.67
N ASP A 263 -47.55 11.33 -4.93
CA ASP A 263 -46.36 10.48 -4.81
C ASP A 263 -46.48 9.52 -3.61
N PHE A 264 -46.56 8.23 -3.91
CA PHE A 264 -46.65 7.15 -2.92
C PHE A 264 -45.39 6.27 -2.95
N ILE A 265 -45.14 5.54 -1.87
CA ILE A 265 -44.02 4.59 -1.78
C ILE A 265 -44.35 3.36 -2.64
N GLU A 266 -43.55 3.10 -3.67
CA GLU A 266 -43.72 1.96 -4.58
C GLU A 266 -42.84 0.77 -4.17
N HIS A 267 -41.63 1.03 -3.68
CA HIS A 267 -40.72 -0.02 -3.24
C HIS A 267 -40.19 0.22 -1.83
N LEU A 268 -40.06 -0.88 -1.08
CA LEU A 268 -39.48 -0.92 0.25
C LEU A 268 -38.50 -2.08 0.33
N PHE A 269 -37.25 -1.78 0.68
CA PHE A 269 -36.20 -2.78 0.90
C PHE A 269 -35.64 -2.66 2.30
N ILE A 270 -35.41 -3.80 2.94
CA ILE A 270 -34.59 -3.88 4.16
C ILE A 270 -33.18 -4.19 3.71
N ALA A 271 -32.23 -3.36 4.15
CA ALA A 271 -30.82 -3.48 3.79
C ALA A 271 -29.95 -3.08 4.97
N THR A 272 -28.66 -3.37 4.90
CA THR A 272 -27.66 -2.80 5.80
C THR A 272 -26.90 -1.68 5.07
N ASN A 273 -26.30 -0.75 5.81
CA ASN A 273 -25.57 0.38 5.23
C ASN A 273 -24.49 -0.06 4.22
N HIS A 274 -23.90 -1.24 4.39
CA HIS A 274 -22.84 -1.77 3.53
C HIS A 274 -23.38 -2.53 2.32
N ASN A 275 -24.68 -2.78 2.19
CA ASN A 275 -25.21 -3.40 0.97
C ASN A 275 -25.06 -2.50 -0.26
N TYR A 276 -25.24 -3.08 -1.43
CA TYR A 276 -25.30 -2.37 -2.71
C TYR A 276 -26.73 -2.34 -3.24
N MET A 277 -27.17 -1.17 -3.71
CA MET A 277 -28.35 -1.04 -4.55
C MET A 277 -27.93 -0.93 -6.00
N LEU A 278 -28.42 -1.84 -6.83
CA LEU A 278 -28.27 -1.79 -8.28
C LEU A 278 -29.51 -1.14 -8.90
N PHE A 279 -29.26 -0.19 -9.80
CA PHE A 279 -30.27 0.55 -10.53
C PHE A 279 -30.17 0.19 -12.01
N PHE A 280 -31.25 -0.32 -12.59
CA PHE A 280 -31.31 -0.66 -14.01
C PHE A 280 -32.21 0.32 -14.74
N THR A 281 -31.68 0.86 -15.83
CA THR A 281 -32.33 1.89 -16.64
C THR A 281 -33.13 1.32 -17.81
N GLU A 282 -34.04 2.12 -18.37
CA GLU A 282 -34.84 1.76 -19.55
C GLU A 282 -33.98 1.38 -20.75
N LYS A 283 -32.87 2.10 -20.94
CA LYS A 283 -31.89 1.82 -22.01
C LYS A 283 -30.97 0.63 -21.70
N GLY A 284 -31.14 -0.05 -20.56
CA GLY A 284 -30.42 -1.28 -20.23
C GLY A 284 -29.04 -1.08 -19.60
N LYS A 285 -28.73 0.10 -19.05
CA LYS A 285 -27.54 0.34 -18.21
C LYS A 285 -27.81 0.01 -16.74
N CYS A 286 -26.77 -0.45 -16.04
CA CYS A 286 -26.75 -0.72 -14.61
C CYS A 286 -25.83 0.28 -13.89
N PHE A 287 -26.30 0.81 -12.78
CA PHE A 287 -25.56 1.67 -11.86
C PHE A 287 -25.60 1.08 -10.45
N TRP A 288 -24.69 1.53 -9.58
CA TRP A 288 -24.60 1.08 -8.20
C TRP A 288 -24.55 2.29 -7.30
N LEU A 289 -25.22 2.20 -6.15
CA LEU A 289 -24.92 3.02 -4.99
C LEU A 289 -24.77 2.09 -3.78
N ARG A 290 -23.85 2.44 -2.90
CA ARG A 290 -23.87 1.87 -1.55
C ARG A 290 -25.08 2.42 -0.81
N VAL A 291 -25.65 1.60 0.07
CA VAL A 291 -26.84 2.02 0.83
C VAL A 291 -26.54 3.28 1.66
N TYR A 292 -25.35 3.40 2.26
CA TYR A 292 -24.99 4.59 3.02
C TYR A 292 -24.86 5.89 2.19
N GLU A 293 -24.62 5.79 0.88
CA GLU A 293 -24.54 6.95 -0.03
C GLU A 293 -25.92 7.53 -0.34
N ILE A 294 -26.98 6.75 -0.14
CA ILE A 294 -28.36 7.20 -0.26
C ILE A 294 -28.64 8.17 0.89
N PRO A 295 -29.24 9.34 0.61
CA PRO A 295 -29.49 10.35 1.63
C PRO A 295 -30.40 9.81 2.74
N GLU A 296 -29.99 10.10 3.97
CA GLU A 296 -30.80 9.83 5.15
C GLU A 296 -31.99 10.79 5.18
N GLY A 297 -33.16 10.26 5.53
CA GLY A 297 -34.37 11.04 5.61
C GLY A 297 -35.34 10.47 6.63
N THR A 298 -36.20 11.33 7.14
CA THR A 298 -37.28 10.94 8.06
C THR A 298 -38.32 10.09 7.34
N ARG A 299 -39.10 9.30 8.11
CA ARG A 299 -40.23 8.54 7.58
C ARG A 299 -41.19 9.34 6.68
N VAL A 300 -41.42 10.63 6.96
CA VAL A 300 -42.35 11.51 6.22
C VAL A 300 -41.68 12.26 5.05
N GLY A 301 -40.35 12.45 5.06
CA GLY A 301 -39.63 13.19 4.02
C GLY A 301 -39.65 12.50 2.65
N LYS A 302 -39.57 13.26 1.54
CA LYS A 302 -39.61 12.69 0.19
C LYS A 302 -38.30 12.03 -0.26
N GLY A 303 -37.15 12.45 0.27
CA GLY A 303 -35.83 11.96 -0.17
C GLY A 303 -35.27 12.76 -1.35
N ARG A 304 -34.35 12.16 -2.12
CA ARG A 304 -33.80 12.78 -3.35
C ARG A 304 -34.18 11.96 -4.58
N ALA A 305 -34.35 12.64 -5.72
CA ALA A 305 -34.56 11.99 -7.00
C ALA A 305 -33.33 11.12 -7.36
N ILE A 306 -33.57 9.87 -7.75
CA ILE A 306 -32.52 8.90 -8.10
C ILE A 306 -31.63 9.42 -9.24
N GLN A 307 -32.22 10.11 -10.21
CA GLN A 307 -31.52 10.71 -11.35
C GLN A 307 -30.41 11.69 -10.94
N ASN A 308 -30.50 12.28 -9.74
CA ASN A 308 -29.47 13.19 -9.22
C ASN A 308 -28.36 12.48 -8.45
N LEU A 309 -28.53 11.18 -8.16
CA LEU A 309 -27.57 10.36 -7.41
C LEU A 309 -26.70 9.50 -8.33
N ILE A 310 -27.19 9.19 -9.54
CA ILE A 310 -26.47 8.39 -10.54
C ILE A 310 -26.30 9.18 -11.84
N ASN A 311 -25.19 8.97 -12.55
CA ASN A 311 -24.88 9.67 -13.79
C ASN A 311 -25.62 9.06 -14.99
N ILE A 312 -26.92 9.32 -15.10
CA ILE A 312 -27.76 8.86 -16.21
C ILE A 312 -27.98 9.95 -17.28
N GLU A 313 -28.36 9.54 -18.48
CA GLU A 313 -28.75 10.46 -19.54
C GLU A 313 -30.10 11.13 -19.23
N LYS A 314 -30.34 12.35 -19.73
CA LYS A 314 -31.54 13.14 -19.39
C LYS A 314 -32.85 12.52 -19.85
N ASP A 315 -32.80 11.66 -20.87
CA ASP A 315 -33.94 10.96 -21.47
C ASP A 315 -34.04 9.49 -21.03
N ASP A 316 -33.22 9.08 -20.05
CA ASP A 316 -33.23 7.72 -19.50
C ASP A 316 -33.89 7.72 -18.10
N GLN A 317 -34.53 6.60 -17.76
CA GLN A 317 -35.24 6.42 -16.49
C GLN A 317 -34.83 5.11 -15.83
N VAL A 318 -35.01 5.01 -14.51
CA VAL A 318 -34.69 3.79 -13.76
C VAL A 318 -35.95 2.97 -13.55
N ASN A 319 -35.95 1.74 -14.05
CA ASN A 319 -37.13 0.86 -14.05
C ASN A 319 -37.03 -0.31 -13.09
N ALA A 320 -35.82 -0.69 -12.66
CA ALA A 320 -35.66 -1.80 -11.73
C ALA A 320 -34.55 -1.57 -10.71
N PHE A 321 -34.79 -2.13 -9.53
CA PHE A 321 -33.96 -1.97 -8.34
C PHE A 321 -33.67 -3.35 -7.76
N ILE A 322 -32.41 -3.63 -7.44
CA ILE A 322 -32.01 -4.87 -6.78
C ILE A 322 -31.12 -4.52 -5.60
N ASN A 323 -31.52 -4.94 -4.40
CA ASN A 323 -30.65 -4.93 -3.23
C ASN A 323 -29.74 -6.16 -3.25
N ILE A 324 -28.43 -5.94 -3.10
CA ILE A 324 -27.41 -6.97 -3.12
C ILE A 324 -26.61 -6.91 -1.83
N LYS A 325 -26.56 -8.05 -1.13
CA LYS A 325 -25.89 -8.15 0.17
C LYS A 325 -24.40 -7.87 0.07
N ASN A 326 -23.73 -8.53 -0.86
CA ASN A 326 -22.28 -8.45 -1.01
C ASN A 326 -21.88 -8.66 -2.48
N LEU A 327 -20.87 -7.93 -2.95
CA LEU A 327 -20.25 -8.12 -4.27
C LEU A 327 -18.80 -8.64 -4.19
N LYS A 328 -18.29 -8.85 -2.97
CA LYS A 328 -16.93 -9.35 -2.69
C LYS A 328 -16.90 -10.85 -2.37
N ASP A 329 -18.03 -11.44 -2.02
CA ASP A 329 -18.14 -12.86 -1.73
C ASP A 329 -18.19 -13.66 -3.03
N GLN A 330 -17.12 -14.43 -3.29
CA GLN A 330 -16.93 -15.18 -4.53
C GLN A 330 -18.02 -16.25 -4.71
N GLU A 331 -18.39 -16.95 -3.63
CA GLU A 331 -19.42 -18.00 -3.70
C GLU A 331 -20.79 -17.39 -4.01
N TYR A 332 -21.08 -16.23 -3.41
CA TYR A 332 -22.33 -15.52 -3.66
C TYR A 332 -22.44 -14.99 -5.10
N ILE A 333 -21.37 -14.41 -5.67
CA ILE A 333 -21.42 -13.87 -7.04
C ILE A 333 -21.41 -14.96 -8.12
N GLU A 334 -20.86 -16.13 -7.83
CA GLU A 334 -20.84 -17.28 -8.76
C GLU A 334 -22.18 -18.02 -8.80
N ASN A 335 -22.89 -18.07 -7.66
CA ASN A 335 -24.16 -18.82 -7.54
C ASN A 335 -25.42 -17.98 -7.74
N ASN A 336 -25.30 -16.67 -7.92
CA ASN A 336 -26.46 -15.79 -8.18
C ASN A 336 -26.42 -15.19 -9.58
N PHE A 337 -27.60 -14.99 -10.14
CA PHE A 337 -27.81 -14.44 -11.48
C PHE A 337 -28.77 -13.26 -11.45
N ILE A 338 -28.66 -12.39 -12.44
CA ILE A 338 -29.63 -11.33 -12.70
C ILE A 338 -30.38 -11.68 -13.97
N ILE A 339 -31.70 -11.83 -13.83
CA ILE A 339 -32.63 -11.98 -14.93
C ILE A 339 -33.21 -10.62 -15.28
N LEU A 340 -33.06 -10.24 -16.55
CA LEU A 340 -33.58 -9.03 -17.15
C LEU A 340 -34.71 -9.39 -18.10
N SER A 341 -35.79 -8.61 -18.09
CA SER A 341 -36.92 -8.74 -19.02
C SER A 341 -37.24 -7.41 -19.67
N THR A 342 -37.66 -7.47 -20.92
CA THR A 342 -38.05 -6.31 -21.74
C THR A 342 -39.53 -6.34 -22.06
N LYS A 343 -40.10 -5.21 -22.48
CA LYS A 343 -41.52 -5.12 -22.86
C LYS A 343 -41.86 -6.00 -24.07
N LYS A 344 -40.95 -6.21 -25.02
CA LYS A 344 -41.15 -7.11 -26.17
C LYS A 344 -40.91 -8.60 -25.88
N GLY A 345 -40.79 -8.99 -24.61
CA GLY A 345 -40.70 -10.40 -24.22
C GLY A 345 -39.34 -11.04 -24.40
N VAL A 346 -38.28 -10.24 -24.53
CA VAL A 346 -36.89 -10.72 -24.47
C VAL A 346 -36.47 -10.86 -23.01
N ILE A 347 -35.87 -12.00 -22.68
CA ILE A 347 -35.30 -12.33 -21.38
C ILE A 347 -33.80 -12.55 -21.50
N LYS A 348 -33.05 -12.15 -20.48
CA LYS A 348 -31.60 -12.36 -20.43
C LYS A 348 -31.16 -12.73 -19.02
N LYS A 349 -30.40 -13.82 -18.90
CA LYS A 349 -29.72 -14.21 -17.66
C LYS A 349 -28.26 -13.80 -17.73
N THR A 350 -27.76 -13.13 -16.71
CA THR A 350 -26.35 -12.72 -16.58
C THR A 350 -25.84 -13.10 -15.19
N SER A 351 -24.60 -13.61 -15.08
CA SER A 351 -24.00 -13.87 -13.76
C SER A 351 -23.87 -12.57 -12.96
N LEU A 352 -24.07 -12.65 -11.63
CA LEU A 352 -23.87 -11.52 -10.73
C LEU A 352 -22.41 -11.04 -10.73
N GLU A 353 -21.45 -11.95 -10.93
CA GLU A 353 -20.02 -11.62 -11.08
C GLU A 353 -19.78 -10.53 -12.14
N ALA A 354 -20.57 -10.52 -13.21
CA ALA A 354 -20.44 -9.52 -14.27
C ALA A 354 -20.72 -8.07 -13.80
N TYR A 355 -21.32 -7.91 -12.62
CA TYR A 355 -21.66 -6.66 -11.95
C TYR A 355 -20.81 -6.40 -10.69
N SER A 356 -19.84 -7.26 -10.38
CA SER A 356 -18.98 -7.19 -9.17
C SER A 356 -18.04 -5.98 -9.12
N ARG A 357 -17.85 -5.28 -10.24
CA ARG A 357 -16.93 -4.13 -10.37
C ARG A 357 -17.72 -2.84 -10.67
N PRO A 358 -18.18 -2.10 -9.64
CA PRO A 358 -18.91 -0.85 -9.80
C PRO A 358 -18.12 0.19 -10.60
N ARG A 359 -18.83 0.99 -11.40
CA ARG A 359 -18.27 2.13 -12.16
C ARG A 359 -19.21 3.32 -12.09
N THR A 360 -18.66 4.52 -11.93
CA THR A 360 -19.43 5.77 -11.79
C THR A 360 -20.32 6.06 -13.01
N ASN A 361 -19.83 5.77 -14.22
CA ASN A 361 -20.59 5.96 -15.46
C ASN A 361 -21.55 4.80 -15.77
N GLY A 362 -21.73 3.87 -14.84
CA GLY A 362 -22.51 2.66 -15.05
C GLY A 362 -21.86 1.69 -16.04
N ILE A 363 -22.57 0.60 -16.30
CA ILE A 363 -22.20 -0.39 -17.31
C ILE A 363 -23.40 -0.81 -18.13
N ASN A 364 -23.18 -1.28 -19.35
CA ASN A 364 -24.23 -1.97 -20.10
C ASN A 364 -24.61 -3.28 -19.39
N ALA A 365 -25.90 -3.54 -19.22
CA ALA A 365 -26.46 -4.77 -18.65
C ALA A 365 -27.19 -5.60 -19.72
N ILE A 366 -27.89 -4.95 -20.64
CA ILE A 366 -28.55 -5.57 -21.79
C ILE A 366 -28.60 -4.59 -22.97
N THR A 367 -28.34 -5.10 -24.17
CA THR A 367 -28.51 -4.31 -25.39
C THR A 367 -29.98 -4.32 -25.81
N ILE A 368 -30.65 -3.20 -25.56
CA ILE A 368 -32.06 -2.97 -25.90
C ILE A 368 -32.21 -2.82 -27.42
N ARG A 369 -33.22 -3.46 -28.00
CA ARG A 369 -33.54 -3.38 -29.43
C ARG A 369 -34.41 -2.16 -29.72
N GLU A 370 -34.47 -1.75 -30.98
CA GLU A 370 -35.27 -0.60 -31.38
C GLU A 370 -36.76 -0.76 -31.02
N GLY A 371 -37.32 0.28 -30.39
CA GLY A 371 -38.69 0.31 -29.86
C GLY A 371 -38.96 -0.66 -28.71
N ASP A 372 -37.94 -1.21 -28.07
CA ASP A 372 -38.06 -2.03 -26.86
C ASP A 372 -37.51 -1.25 -25.65
N THR A 373 -37.86 -1.64 -24.44
CA THR A 373 -37.29 -1.07 -23.21
C THR A 373 -37.11 -2.14 -22.14
N LEU A 374 -36.17 -1.92 -21.22
CA LEU A 374 -36.08 -2.76 -20.04
C LEU A 374 -37.32 -2.55 -19.16
N LEU A 375 -37.97 -3.65 -18.81
CA LEU A 375 -39.13 -3.66 -17.93
C LEU A 375 -38.72 -3.94 -16.48
N GLN A 376 -38.09 -5.09 -16.22
CA GLN A 376 -37.75 -5.51 -14.86
C GLN A 376 -36.44 -6.29 -14.80
N ALA A 377 -35.78 -6.18 -13.65
CA ALA A 377 -34.59 -6.95 -13.26
C ALA A 377 -34.85 -7.66 -11.93
N ARG A 378 -34.48 -8.94 -11.82
CA ARG A 378 -34.61 -9.74 -10.60
C ARG A 378 -33.35 -10.55 -10.34
N LEU A 379 -32.99 -10.69 -9.06
CA LEU A 379 -31.93 -11.58 -8.60
C LEU A 379 -32.48 -13.00 -8.45
N THR A 380 -31.75 -13.99 -8.95
CA THR A 380 -32.13 -15.41 -8.95
C THR A 380 -30.95 -16.30 -8.55
N SER A 381 -31.22 -17.54 -8.14
CA SER A 381 -30.23 -18.47 -7.57
C SER A 381 -29.76 -19.57 -8.55
N GLY A 382 -30.11 -19.46 -9.82
CA GLY A 382 -29.82 -20.47 -10.85
C GLY A 382 -30.91 -21.55 -11.00
N SER A 383 -31.79 -21.70 -10.01
CA SER A 383 -32.88 -22.67 -9.95
C SER A 383 -34.29 -22.05 -9.91
N SER A 384 -34.40 -20.72 -9.97
CA SER A 384 -35.65 -19.98 -9.81
C SER A 384 -36.62 -20.22 -10.97
N GLU A 385 -37.91 -20.21 -10.66
CA GLU A 385 -39.00 -20.21 -11.63
C GLU A 385 -39.29 -18.77 -12.07
N VAL A 386 -39.31 -18.54 -13.38
CA VAL A 386 -39.61 -17.24 -13.98
C VAL A 386 -41.02 -17.26 -14.57
N ILE A 387 -41.82 -16.27 -14.18
CA ILE A 387 -43.15 -16.04 -14.74
C ILE A 387 -43.15 -14.68 -15.43
N LEU A 388 -43.56 -14.66 -16.71
CA LEU A 388 -43.80 -13.44 -17.47
C LEU A 388 -45.28 -13.36 -17.82
N ALA A 389 -45.89 -12.19 -17.58
CA ALA A 389 -47.30 -11.93 -17.90
C ALA A 389 -47.42 -10.87 -19.01
N LEU A 390 -48.34 -11.11 -19.93
CA LEU A 390 -48.70 -10.21 -21.03
C LEU A 390 -49.95 -9.40 -20.70
N LYS A 391 -50.08 -8.24 -21.33
CA LYS A 391 -51.27 -7.39 -21.26
C LYS A 391 -52.53 -8.12 -21.75
N SER A 392 -52.38 -9.04 -22.71
CA SER A 392 -53.46 -9.92 -23.19
C SER A 392 -53.98 -10.94 -22.16
N GLY A 393 -53.40 -11.01 -20.96
CA GLY A 393 -53.79 -11.94 -19.89
C GLY A 393 -53.12 -13.32 -20.00
N ARG A 394 -52.24 -13.53 -20.98
CA ARG A 394 -51.44 -14.75 -21.10
C ARG A 394 -50.21 -14.67 -20.22
N ALA A 395 -49.81 -15.79 -19.62
CA ALA A 395 -48.55 -15.90 -18.89
C ALA A 395 -47.76 -17.13 -19.34
N ILE A 396 -46.44 -17.08 -19.21
CA ILE A 396 -45.56 -18.23 -19.35
C ILE A 396 -44.80 -18.43 -18.04
N ARG A 397 -44.62 -19.70 -17.64
CA ARG A 397 -43.77 -20.09 -16.53
C ARG A 397 -42.70 -21.05 -17.03
N PHE A 398 -41.46 -20.81 -16.65
CA PHE A 398 -40.36 -21.73 -16.93
C PHE A 398 -39.23 -21.59 -15.91
N ASN A 399 -38.50 -22.67 -15.70
CA ASN A 399 -37.29 -22.66 -14.88
C ASN A 399 -36.16 -21.88 -15.57
N GLU A 400 -35.42 -21.07 -14.82
CA GLU A 400 -34.33 -20.25 -15.37
C GLU A 400 -33.16 -21.08 -15.93
N SER A 401 -33.04 -22.36 -15.57
CA SER A 401 -32.07 -23.29 -16.15
C SER A 401 -32.21 -23.42 -17.68
N LYS A 402 -33.42 -23.21 -18.22
CA LYS A 402 -33.68 -23.20 -19.67
C LYS A 402 -33.10 -21.97 -20.38
N VAL A 403 -32.73 -20.93 -19.64
CA VAL A 403 -32.09 -19.72 -20.18
C VAL A 403 -30.61 -19.79 -19.86
N ARG A 404 -29.74 -19.91 -20.87
CA ARG A 404 -28.30 -19.91 -20.64
C ARG A 404 -27.82 -18.53 -20.12
N PRO A 405 -26.82 -18.49 -19.22
CA PRO A 405 -26.14 -17.24 -18.90
C PRO A 405 -25.49 -16.63 -20.14
N MET A 406 -25.57 -15.31 -20.29
CA MET A 406 -24.96 -14.56 -21.40
C MET A 406 -24.16 -13.37 -20.86
N GLY A 407 -23.20 -12.89 -21.64
CA GLY A 407 -22.45 -11.68 -21.32
C GLY A 407 -23.29 -10.40 -21.39
N ARG A 408 -22.80 -9.34 -20.74
CA ARG A 408 -23.50 -8.05 -20.60
C ARG A 408 -23.86 -7.33 -21.90
N ASN A 409 -23.11 -7.53 -22.98
CA ASN A 409 -23.40 -6.89 -24.27
C ASN A 409 -24.42 -7.65 -25.15
N ALA A 410 -24.90 -8.81 -24.71
CA ALA A 410 -25.92 -9.56 -25.45
C ALA A 410 -27.33 -8.95 -25.28
N SER A 411 -28.18 -9.10 -26.30
CA SER A 411 -29.59 -8.69 -26.24
C SER A 411 -30.51 -9.71 -25.54
N GLY A 412 -30.07 -10.95 -25.31
CA GLY A 412 -30.90 -12.00 -24.70
C GLY A 412 -31.64 -12.89 -25.71
N VAL A 413 -32.56 -13.71 -25.19
CA VAL A 413 -33.36 -14.69 -25.93
C VAL A 413 -34.85 -14.41 -25.74
N ARG A 414 -35.72 -14.99 -26.58
CA ARG A 414 -37.16 -14.83 -26.41
C ARG A 414 -37.63 -15.60 -25.15
N GLY A 415 -38.22 -14.89 -24.20
CA GLY A 415 -38.81 -15.48 -22.99
C GLY A 415 -40.29 -15.81 -23.13
N ILE A 416 -41.04 -14.98 -23.86
CA ILE A 416 -42.47 -15.20 -24.16
C ILE A 416 -42.80 -14.75 -25.58
N ARG A 417 -43.79 -15.38 -26.20
CA ARG A 417 -44.35 -14.94 -27.49
C ARG A 417 -45.55 -14.03 -27.24
N LEU A 418 -45.45 -12.79 -27.72
CA LEU A 418 -46.53 -11.80 -27.69
C LEU A 418 -47.75 -12.29 -28.50
N ALA A 419 -48.96 -11.94 -28.07
CA ALA A 419 -50.19 -12.35 -28.76
C ALA A 419 -50.46 -11.53 -30.03
N SER A 420 -50.08 -10.25 -30.03
CA SER A 420 -50.18 -9.32 -31.16
C SER A 420 -49.02 -8.33 -31.15
N GLU A 421 -48.92 -7.47 -32.17
CA GLU A 421 -47.89 -6.41 -32.25
C GLU A 421 -48.08 -5.31 -31.19
N THR A 422 -49.29 -5.15 -30.66
CA THR A 422 -49.64 -4.20 -29.60
C THR A 422 -49.58 -4.80 -28.19
N ASP A 423 -49.32 -6.11 -28.10
CA ASP A 423 -49.22 -6.81 -26.82
C ASP A 423 -47.81 -6.61 -26.24
N GLU A 424 -47.72 -6.54 -24.92
CA GLU A 424 -46.47 -6.26 -24.22
C GLU A 424 -46.40 -7.04 -22.91
N VAL A 425 -45.19 -7.30 -22.44
CA VAL A 425 -44.97 -7.83 -21.09
C VAL A 425 -45.29 -6.73 -20.08
N ILE A 426 -46.16 -7.03 -19.12
CA ILE A 426 -46.58 -6.10 -18.07
C ILE A 426 -45.88 -6.38 -16.73
N GLY A 427 -45.28 -7.56 -16.56
CA GLY A 427 -44.53 -7.88 -15.35
C GLY A 427 -43.76 -9.19 -15.41
N MET A 428 -42.77 -9.30 -14.53
CA MET A 428 -41.96 -10.49 -14.30
C MET A 428 -41.89 -10.81 -12.80
N ILE A 429 -42.10 -12.07 -12.47
CA ILE A 429 -41.91 -12.59 -11.11
C ILE A 429 -40.90 -13.72 -11.18
N CYS A 430 -39.95 -13.73 -10.25
CA CYS A 430 -39.00 -14.82 -10.07
C CYS A 430 -39.23 -15.43 -8.68
N ILE A 431 -39.39 -16.75 -8.64
CA ILE A 431 -39.70 -17.50 -7.43
C ILE A 431 -38.53 -18.44 -7.14
N ASN A 432 -37.86 -18.27 -6.00
CA ASN A 432 -36.69 -19.08 -5.64
C ASN A 432 -37.06 -20.44 -5.02
N GLU A 433 -38.27 -20.57 -4.45
CA GLU A 433 -38.73 -21.80 -3.81
C GLU A 433 -40.00 -22.34 -4.50
N PRO A 434 -40.01 -23.61 -4.97
CA PRO A 434 -41.15 -24.21 -5.66
C PRO A 434 -42.47 -24.24 -4.87
N GLY A 435 -42.41 -24.10 -3.53
CA GLY A 435 -43.56 -24.15 -2.61
C GLY A 435 -44.16 -22.80 -2.21
N VAL A 436 -43.59 -21.68 -2.66
CA VAL A 436 -44.13 -20.34 -2.37
C VAL A 436 -45.30 -20.06 -3.30
N THR A 437 -46.48 -19.86 -2.72
CA THR A 437 -47.69 -19.46 -3.47
C THR A 437 -47.59 -17.96 -3.71
N VAL A 438 -47.67 -17.54 -4.97
CA VAL A 438 -47.70 -16.11 -5.38
C VAL A 438 -49.09 -15.53 -5.15
#